data_AF-A0AB34XP95-F1
#
_entry.id   AF-A0AB34XP95-F1
#
_cell.length_a   1.000
_cell.length_b   1.000
_cell.length_c   1.000
_cell.angle_alpha   90.00
_cell.angle_beta   90.00
_cell.angle_gamma   90.00
#
_symmetry.space_group_name_H-M   'P 1'
#
loop_
_entity.id
_entity.type
_entity.pdbx_description
1 polymer ?
#
loop_
_entity_poly.entity_id
_entity_poly.type
_entity_poly.pdbx_seq_one_letter_code
_entity_poly.pdbx_strand_id
1 'polypeptide(L)'
;MHLSNMKRLLTITLLCGTVSACASHPQHNPRQRLIGIPNPASVYCTQQGGRHGDVRTAGGETGICTFPPNQVCDEWTLYREHRCVAPLAKMTP
;
A
#
# COMPACT_ATOMS: atom_id res chain seq x y z
N MET A 1 -20.28 -14.11 63.34
CA MET A 1 -18.81 -14.03 63.30
C MET A 1 -18.27 -15.46 63.39
N HIS A 2 -17.42 -15.86 62.43
CA HIS A 2 -16.57 -17.08 62.35
C HIS A 2 -17.26 -18.44 62.63
N LEU A 3 -17.28 -19.44 61.74
CA LEU A 3 -16.16 -19.99 60.99
C LEU A 3 -16.76 -20.96 59.94
N SER A 4 -16.81 -20.59 58.65
CA SER A 4 -17.44 -21.42 57.61
C SER A 4 -16.42 -22.37 56.98
N ASN A 5 -16.65 -23.67 57.24
CA ASN A 5 -16.49 -24.77 56.28
C ASN A 5 -15.09 -25.16 55.77
N MET A 6 -14.10 -25.28 56.67
CA MET A 6 -13.03 -26.26 56.48
C MET A 6 -13.53 -27.66 56.86
N LYS A 7 -14.39 -28.30 56.06
CA LYS A 7 -14.68 -29.76 56.07
C LYS A 7 -15.85 -30.11 55.11
N ARG A 8 -15.69 -29.85 53.81
CA ARG A 8 -16.50 -30.59 52.82
C ARG A 8 -15.59 -31.18 51.77
N LEU A 9 -15.16 -32.41 52.06
CA LEU A 9 -14.93 -33.52 51.13
C LEU A 9 -14.13 -33.14 49.87
N LEU A 10 -12.81 -33.40 49.80
CA LEU A 10 -12.27 -34.73 49.45
C LEU A 10 -13.27 -35.54 48.59
N THR A 11 -13.30 -35.27 47.27
CA THR A 11 -13.85 -36.07 46.14
C THR A 11 -14.20 -35.07 45.02
N ILE A 12 -13.48 -34.93 43.90
CA ILE A 12 -13.46 -35.78 42.70
C ILE A 12 -12.34 -35.18 41.81
N THR A 13 -11.18 -35.81 41.74
CA THR A 13 -10.69 -36.61 40.60
C THR A 13 -10.96 -36.00 39.21
N LEU A 14 -9.87 -35.53 38.59
CA LEU A 14 -9.42 -35.90 37.24
C LEU A 14 -10.40 -35.68 36.06
N LEU A 15 -9.94 -34.91 35.07
CA LEU A 15 -10.08 -35.11 33.62
C LEU A 15 -10.55 -33.84 32.88
N CYS A 16 -9.61 -33.01 32.42
CA CYS A 16 -9.46 -32.66 31.00
C CYS A 16 -8.26 -31.72 30.86
N GLY A 17 -7.16 -32.23 30.30
CA GLY A 17 -6.07 -31.38 29.85
C GLY A 17 -6.59 -30.43 28.78
N THR A 18 -6.72 -29.15 29.10
CA THR A 18 -6.93 -28.14 28.08
C THR A 18 -5.60 -28.00 27.35
N VAL A 19 -5.49 -28.70 26.22
CA VAL A 19 -4.46 -28.41 25.22
C VAL A 19 -4.56 -26.92 24.90
N SER A 20 -3.58 -26.15 25.37
CA SER A 20 -3.40 -24.77 24.94
C SER A 20 -2.89 -24.83 23.50
N ALA A 21 -3.82 -24.80 22.55
CA ALA A 21 -3.48 -24.65 21.15
C ALA A 21 -2.90 -23.26 20.96
N CYS A 22 -1.56 -23.15 20.95
CA CYS A 22 -0.87 -21.97 20.44
C CYS A 22 -1.09 -21.92 18.93
N ALA A 23 -2.28 -21.48 18.49
CA ALA A 23 -2.43 -21.01 17.13
C ALA A 23 -1.61 -19.71 17.05
N SER A 24 -0.44 -19.79 16.42
CA SER A 24 0.30 -18.61 16.00
C SER A 24 -0.56 -17.90 14.96
N HIS A 25 -1.43 -16.98 15.38
CA HIS A 25 -2.08 -16.06 14.46
C HIS A 25 -0.94 -15.32 13.76
N PRO A 26 -0.80 -15.41 12.42
CA PRO A 26 0.05 -14.49 11.70
C PRO A 26 -0.47 -13.11 12.06
N GLN A 27 0.31 -12.37 12.84
CA GLN A 27 0.10 -10.95 13.06
C GLN A 27 0.19 -10.36 11.65
N HIS A 28 -0.97 -10.13 11.03
CA HIS A 28 -1.07 -9.33 9.82
C HIS A 28 -0.51 -7.98 10.22
N ASN A 29 0.77 -7.76 9.93
CA ASN A 29 1.43 -6.51 10.19
C ASN A 29 0.78 -5.52 9.23
N PRO A 30 -0.10 -4.60 9.69
CA PRO A 30 -0.77 -3.67 8.80
C PRO A 30 0.23 -2.70 8.12
N ARG A 31 1.53 -2.79 8.46
CA ARG A 31 2.62 -2.07 7.80
C ARG A 31 3.13 -2.71 6.52
N GLN A 32 2.74 -3.94 6.18
CA GLN A 32 2.78 -4.36 4.77
C GLN A 32 1.60 -3.72 4.06
N ARG A 33 1.67 -2.39 3.95
CA ARG A 33 0.78 -1.62 3.09
C ARG A 33 1.02 -2.20 1.70
N LEU A 34 0.01 -2.85 1.12
CA LEU A 34 0.04 -3.16 -0.31
C LEU A 34 0.22 -1.80 -0.99
N ILE A 35 1.46 -1.49 -1.38
CA ILE A 35 1.74 -0.41 -2.30
C ILE A 35 1.05 -0.90 -3.58
N GLY A 36 -0.01 -0.20 -4.01
CA GLY A 36 -0.82 -0.63 -5.13
C GLY A 36 0.01 -0.90 -6.39
N ILE A 37 -0.59 -1.57 -7.37
CA ILE A 37 0.04 -1.76 -8.68
C ILE A 37 0.48 -0.37 -9.21
N PRO A 38 1.76 -0.20 -9.59
CA PRO A 38 2.24 1.09 -10.05
C PRO A 38 1.53 1.50 -11.36
N ASN A 39 1.39 2.81 -11.56
CA ASN A 39 0.84 3.33 -12.82
C ASN A 39 1.76 2.90 -13.99
N PRO A 40 1.24 2.16 -15.00
CA PRO A 40 2.05 1.68 -16.11
C PRO A 40 2.70 2.81 -16.92
N ALA A 41 2.05 3.98 -17.04
CA ALA A 41 2.62 5.12 -17.73
C ALA A 41 3.86 5.68 -16.98
N SER A 42 3.78 5.79 -15.66
CA SER A 42 4.89 6.25 -14.82
C SER A 42 6.07 5.28 -14.82
N VAL A 43 5.78 3.97 -14.83
CA VAL A 43 6.80 2.92 -15.00
C VAL A 43 7.47 3.04 -16.36
N TYR A 44 6.69 3.19 -17.44
CA TYR A 44 7.21 3.34 -18.79
C TYR A 44 8.08 4.60 -18.92
N CYS A 45 7.66 5.74 -18.36
CA CYS A 45 8.47 6.97 -18.31
C CYS A 45 9.87 6.70 -17.76
N THR A 46 9.96 6.02 -16.62
CA THR A 46 11.24 5.68 -15.97
C THR A 46 12.07 4.72 -16.85
N GLN A 47 11.43 3.75 -17.50
CA GLN A 47 12.10 2.83 -18.44
C GLN A 47 12.66 3.53 -19.67
N GLN A 48 12.05 4.64 -20.12
CA GLN A 48 12.58 5.47 -21.21
C GLN A 48 13.73 6.38 -20.77
N GLY A 49 14.12 6.35 -19.49
CA GLY A 49 15.17 7.22 -18.93
C GLY A 49 14.65 8.60 -18.52
N GLY A 50 13.33 8.77 -18.45
CA GLY A 50 12.70 9.99 -17.96
C GLY A 50 12.43 9.94 -16.45
N ARG A 51 12.03 11.08 -15.90
CA ARG A 51 11.56 11.22 -14.52
C ARG A 51 10.07 11.52 -14.51
N HIS A 52 9.31 10.64 -13.86
CA HIS A 52 7.89 10.84 -13.61
C HIS A 52 7.67 12.07 -12.71
N GLY A 53 6.60 12.81 -12.99
CA GLY A 53 6.07 13.85 -12.13
C GLY A 53 4.63 14.14 -12.49
N ASP A 54 4.02 15.07 -11.76
CA ASP A 54 2.63 15.45 -11.94
C ASP A 54 2.52 16.97 -12.04
N VAL A 55 1.59 17.46 -12.85
CA VAL A 55 1.34 18.89 -13.03
C VAL A 55 -0.13 19.20 -12.82
N ARG A 56 -0.41 20.39 -12.27
CA ARG A 56 -1.79 20.88 -12.13
C ARG A 56 -2.22 21.58 -13.39
N THR A 57 -3.41 21.21 -13.85
CA THR A 57 -4.06 21.70 -15.05
C THR A 57 -5.45 22.22 -14.68
N ALA A 58 -6.13 22.91 -15.61
CA ALA A 58 -7.53 23.25 -15.43
C ALA A 58 -8.43 22.01 -15.25
N GLY A 59 -8.01 20.85 -15.76
CA GLY A 59 -8.70 19.56 -15.62
C GLY A 59 -8.28 18.75 -14.39
N GLY A 60 -7.42 19.28 -13.52
CA GLY A 60 -6.87 18.57 -12.35
C GLY A 60 -5.40 18.20 -12.53
N GLU A 61 -4.94 17.18 -11.80
CA GLU A 61 -3.57 16.69 -11.92
C GLU A 61 -3.40 15.83 -13.18
N THR A 62 -2.26 15.96 -13.85
CA THR A 62 -1.89 15.13 -15.00
C THR A 62 -0.45 14.68 -14.86
N GLY A 63 -0.21 13.39 -15.09
CA GLY A 63 1.12 12.81 -15.06
C GLY A 63 1.95 13.24 -16.27
N ILE A 64 3.23 13.48 -16.04
CA ILE A 64 4.20 13.90 -17.04
C ILE A 64 5.48 13.08 -16.92
N CYS A 65 6.21 13.01 -18.03
CA CYS A 65 7.55 12.46 -18.10
C CYS A 65 8.54 13.54 -18.53
N THR A 66 9.55 13.78 -17.69
CA THR A 66 10.58 14.80 -17.94
C THR A 66 11.91 14.15 -18.35
N PHE A 67 12.52 14.63 -19.43
CA PHE A 67 13.80 14.16 -19.95
C PHE A 67 14.81 15.31 -20.00
N PRO A 68 16.10 15.07 -19.69
CA PRO A 68 17.15 16.06 -19.88
C PRO A 68 17.35 16.41 -21.37
N PRO A 69 17.72 17.66 -21.70
CA PRO A 69 17.84 18.78 -20.78
C PRO A 69 16.46 19.31 -20.35
N ASN A 70 15.50 19.45 -21.26
CA ASN A 70 14.27 20.22 -21.03
C ASN A 70 13.01 19.64 -21.70
N GLN A 71 12.96 18.36 -22.05
CA GLN A 71 11.80 17.78 -22.75
C GLN A 71 10.77 17.30 -21.72
N VAL A 72 9.50 17.65 -21.94
CA VAL A 72 8.38 17.21 -21.10
C VAL A 72 7.30 16.60 -21.99
N CYS A 73 6.86 15.40 -21.65
CA CYS A 73 5.83 14.66 -22.37
C CYS A 73 4.67 14.34 -21.44
N ASP A 74 3.44 14.34 -21.95
CA ASP A 74 2.31 13.67 -21.31
C ASP A 74 2.62 12.15 -21.17
N GLU A 75 2.54 11.62 -19.95
CA GLU A 75 3.02 10.25 -19.69
C GLU A 75 2.16 9.18 -20.39
N TRP A 76 0.86 9.45 -20.56
CA TRP A 76 -0.08 8.50 -21.13
C TRP A 76 0.04 8.41 -22.64
N THR A 77 0.27 9.55 -23.29
CA THR A 77 0.58 9.64 -24.72
C THR A 77 1.91 8.96 -25.00
N LEU A 78 2.93 9.23 -24.17
CA LEU A 78 4.22 8.56 -24.28
C LEU A 78 4.09 7.03 -24.17
N TYR A 79 3.29 6.54 -23.22
CA TYR A 79 3.06 5.10 -23.02
C TYR A 79 2.28 4.43 -24.16
N ARG A 80 1.18 5.04 -24.63
CA ARG A 80 0.28 4.42 -25.62
C ARG A 80 0.71 4.63 -27.06
N GLU A 81 1.30 5.78 -27.36
CA GLU A 81 1.62 6.18 -28.74
C GLU A 81 3.12 6.15 -29.02
N HIS A 82 3.96 5.95 -27.99
CA HIS A 82 5.42 6.03 -28.12
C HIS A 82 5.89 7.37 -28.69
N ARG A 83 5.11 8.44 -28.48
CA ARG A 83 5.37 9.79 -28.96
C ARG A 83 5.36 10.76 -27.79
N CYS A 84 6.35 11.65 -27.79
CA CYS A 84 6.36 12.77 -26.85
C CYS A 84 5.46 13.89 -27.36
N VAL A 85 4.39 14.17 -26.63
CA VAL A 85 3.51 15.33 -26.84
C VAL A 85 3.54 16.16 -25.56
N ALA A 86 3.75 17.47 -25.70
CA ALA A 86 3.74 18.36 -24.55
C ALA A 86 2.36 18.32 -23.87
N PRO A 87 2.29 18.34 -22.52
CA PRO A 87 1.02 18.37 -21.81
C PRO A 87 0.22 19.61 -22.24
N LEU A 88 -1.02 19.41 -22.71
CA LEU A 88 -1.87 20.47 -23.30
C LEU A 88 -2.37 21.52 -22.29
N ALA A 89 -2.03 21.37 -21.01
CA ALA A 89 -2.35 22.34 -20.03
C ALA A 89 -1.30 23.43 -20.03
N LYS A 90 -1.74 24.67 -20.24
CA LYS A 90 -0.99 25.84 -19.80
C LYS A 90 -0.48 25.54 -18.39
N MET A 91 0.83 25.32 -18.26
CA MET A 91 1.51 25.24 -16.97
C MET A 91 1.28 26.60 -16.32
N THR A 92 0.21 26.69 -15.54
CA THR A 92 0.01 27.82 -14.66
C THR A 92 1.17 27.74 -13.66
N PRO A 93 1.98 28.81 -13.52
CA PRO A 93 3.12 28.80 -12.61
C PRO A 93 2.71 28.48 -11.16
#